data_AF-A0A8S4S1H1-F1
#
_entry.id   AF-A0A8S4S1H1-F1
#
_cell.length_a   1.000
_cell.length_b   1.000
_cell.length_c   1.000
_cell.angle_alpha   90.00
_cell.angle_beta   90.00
_cell.angle_gamma   90.00
#
_symmetry.space_group_name_H-M   'P 1'
#
loop_
_entity.id
_entity.type
_entity.pdbx_description
1 polymer ?
#
loop_
_entity_poly.entity_id
_entity_poly.type
_entity_poly.pdbx_seq_one_letter_code
_entity_poly.pdbx_strand_id
1 'polypeptide(L)'
;MWCNRRMLRISWTQKVSNVRVLERVARSRELLLIIKERKVTYLGLVLRHERYQLLQLIMMGKVEGKRRVGRRKKSWLRNIREWTNIVSVETLFRFGQDSEKFAELEFQ
;
A
#
# COMPACT_ATOMS: atom_id res chain seq x y z
N MET A 1 9.88 -1.43 16.36
CA MET A 1 10.54 -2.51 17.12
C MET A 1 11.48 -2.00 18.18
N TRP A 2 12.41 -1.10 17.86
CA TRP A 2 13.39 -0.58 18.83
C TRP A 2 12.72 0.11 20.04
N CYS A 3 11.77 1.03 19.81
CA CYS A 3 11.04 1.70 20.90
C CYS A 3 10.33 0.69 21.82
N ASN A 4 9.60 -0.28 21.25
CA ASN A 4 8.91 -1.32 22.01
C ASN A 4 9.88 -2.18 22.84
N ARG A 5 11.03 -2.58 22.26
CA ARG A 5 12.06 -3.36 22.99
C ARG A 5 12.68 -2.56 24.14
N ARG A 6 12.90 -1.26 23.94
CA ARG A 6 13.43 -0.36 24.97
C ARG A 6 12.44 -0.17 26.12
N MET A 7 11.16 0.06 25.80
CA MET A 7 10.08 0.20 26.78
C MET A 7 9.90 -1.08 27.61
N LEU A 8 9.95 -2.25 26.96
CA LEU A 8 9.86 -3.55 27.62
C LEU A 8 11.19 -4.04 28.25
N ARG A 9 12.26 -3.23 28.20
CA ARG A 9 13.61 -3.56 28.69
C ARG A 9 14.14 -4.91 28.16
N ILE A 10 13.86 -5.22 26.89
CA ILE A 10 14.29 -6.47 26.24
C ILE A 10 15.72 -6.30 25.73
N SER A 11 16.66 -7.05 26.30
CA SER A 11 18.05 -7.11 25.84
C SER A 11 18.17 -7.87 24.51
N TRP A 12 19.15 -7.49 23.69
CA TRP A 12 19.45 -8.17 22.43
C TRP A 12 19.90 -9.63 22.65
N THR A 13 20.51 -9.93 23.80
CA THR A 13 20.98 -11.27 24.18
C THR A 13 19.81 -12.25 24.39
N GLN A 14 18.63 -11.73 24.75
CA GLN A 14 17.44 -12.57 24.96
C GLN A 14 16.84 -13.11 23.66
N LYS A 15 17.28 -12.61 22.49
CA LYS A 15 16.86 -13.06 21.14
C LYS A 15 15.33 -13.22 20.97
N VAL A 16 14.54 -12.42 21.69
CA VAL A 16 13.06 -12.48 21.67
C VAL A 16 12.56 -12.13 20.28
N SER A 17 11.63 -12.93 19.74
CA SER A 17 11.06 -12.71 18.41
C SER A 17 10.24 -11.41 18.35
N ASN A 18 10.24 -10.78 17.17
CA ASN A 18 9.44 -9.58 16.93
C ASN A 18 7.94 -9.81 17.13
N VAL A 19 7.45 -11.03 16.89
CA VAL A 19 6.04 -11.40 17.13
C VAL A 19 5.71 -11.31 18.61
N ARG A 20 6.55 -11.92 19.47
CA ARG A 20 6.36 -11.91 20.92
C ARG A 20 6.54 -10.53 21.55
N VAL A 21 7.39 -9.68 20.96
CA VAL A 21 7.49 -8.27 21.35
C VAL A 21 6.18 -7.52 21.08
N LEU A 22 5.53 -7.79 19.95
CA LEU A 22 4.27 -7.13 19.58
C LEU A 22 3.09 -7.61 20.42
N GLU A 23 3.01 -8.92 20.70
CA GLU A 23 2.03 -9.50 21.62
C GLU A 23 2.10 -8.84 23.01
N ARG A 24 3.31 -8.63 23.56
CA ARG A 24 3.48 -7.98 24.87
C ARG A 24 3.01 -6.53 24.93
N VAL A 25 3.03 -5.81 23.79
CA VAL A 25 2.53 -4.43 23.71
C VAL A 25 1.06 -4.40 23.25
N ALA A 26 0.42 -5.57 23.10
CA ALA A 26 -0.92 -5.71 22.54
C ALA A 26 -1.10 -4.94 21.22
N ARG A 27 -0.07 -4.97 20.36
CA ARG A 27 -0.05 -4.29 19.06
C ARG A 27 0.06 -5.32 17.94
N SER A 28 -0.69 -5.13 16.85
CA SER A 28 -0.56 -5.95 15.65
C SER A 28 0.48 -5.35 14.68
N ARG A 29 0.85 -6.08 13.62
CA ARG A 29 1.75 -5.56 12.56
C ARG A 29 0.97 -4.65 11.60
N GLU A 30 0.84 -3.38 11.96
CA GLU A 30 0.08 -2.40 11.18
C GLU A 30 0.86 -1.79 10.00
N LEU A 31 2.18 -1.95 9.93
CA LEU A 31 2.99 -1.23 8.93
C LEU A 31 2.56 -1.51 7.49
N LEU A 32 2.27 -2.77 7.16
CA LEU A 32 1.84 -3.12 5.81
C LEU A 32 0.46 -2.52 5.52
N LEU A 33 -0.47 -2.59 6.47
CA LEU A 33 -1.81 -1.99 6.35
C LEU A 33 -1.71 -0.48 6.12
N ILE A 34 -0.94 0.23 6.94
CA ILE A 34 -0.70 1.68 6.81
C ILE A 34 -0.09 2.02 5.44
N ILE A 35 0.85 1.20 4.94
CA ILE A 35 1.43 1.40 3.61
C ILE A 35 0.39 1.19 2.50
N LYS A 36 -0.50 0.20 2.64
CA LYS A 36 -1.57 -0.07 1.68
C LYS A 36 -2.55 1.11 1.64
N GLU A 37 -3.07 1.51 2.79
CA GLU A 37 -3.95 2.67 2.96
C GLU A 37 -3.36 3.91 2.30
N ARG A 38 -2.17 4.34 2.72
CA ARG A 38 -1.53 5.56 2.18
C ARG A 38 -1.35 5.51 0.66
N LYS A 39 -0.98 4.36 0.12
CA LYS A 39 -0.81 4.19 -1.33
C LYS A 39 -2.13 4.25 -2.07
N VAL A 40 -3.18 3.64 -1.53
CA VAL A 40 -4.51 3.70 -2.12
C VAL A 40 -5.03 5.13 -2.02
N THR A 41 -5.09 5.73 -0.83
CA THR A 41 -5.52 7.12 -0.64
C THR A 41 -4.81 8.10 -1.60
N TYR A 42 -3.50 7.95 -1.78
CA TYR A 42 -2.75 8.78 -2.73
C TYR A 42 -3.18 8.55 -4.19
N LEU A 43 -3.47 7.32 -4.60
CA LEU A 43 -4.03 7.06 -5.94
C LEU A 43 -5.36 7.78 -6.12
N GLY A 44 -6.27 7.71 -5.13
CA GLY A 44 -7.56 8.42 -5.19
C GLY A 44 -7.38 9.94 -5.28
N LEU A 45 -6.45 10.50 -4.51
CA LEU A 45 -6.08 11.92 -4.58
C LEU A 45 -5.60 12.29 -6.00
N VAL A 46 -4.69 11.50 -6.56
CA VAL A 46 -4.16 11.73 -7.91
C VAL A 46 -5.27 11.65 -8.96
N LEU A 47 -6.23 10.74 -8.83
CA LEU A 47 -7.31 10.58 -9.80
C LEU A 47 -8.37 11.68 -9.74
N ARG A 48 -8.57 12.32 -8.58
CA ARG A 48 -9.64 13.31 -8.37
C ARG A 48 -9.20 14.76 -8.54
N HIS A 49 -7.94 15.09 -8.30
CA HIS A 49 -7.49 16.48 -8.35
C HIS A 49 -6.76 16.83 -9.66
N GLU A 50 -7.23 17.90 -10.30
CA GLU A 50 -6.68 18.46 -11.55
C GLU A 50 -5.19 18.81 -11.44
N ARG A 51 -4.70 19.17 -10.25
CA ARG A 51 -3.28 19.43 -9.99
C ARG A 51 -2.36 18.27 -10.42
N TYR A 52 -2.89 17.05 -10.47
CA TYR A 52 -2.15 15.86 -10.86
C TYR A 52 -2.42 15.39 -12.29
N GLN A 53 -2.95 16.25 -13.17
CA GLN A 53 -3.29 15.90 -14.57
C GLN A 53 -2.16 15.21 -15.32
N LEU A 54 -0.90 15.64 -15.17
CA LEU A 54 0.25 14.97 -15.77
C LEU A 54 0.42 13.53 -15.26
N LEU A 55 0.24 13.29 -13.96
CA LEU A 55 0.33 11.95 -13.39
C LEU A 55 -0.84 11.08 -13.86
N GLN A 56 -2.04 11.63 -13.95
CA GLN A 56 -3.22 10.95 -14.50
C GLN A 56 -2.94 10.48 -15.94
N LEU A 57 -2.43 11.38 -16.79
CA LEU A 57 -2.06 11.06 -18.17
C LEU A 57 -1.00 9.95 -18.25
N ILE A 58 0.05 10.00 -17.43
CA ILE A 58 1.09 8.97 -17.40
C ILE A 58 0.52 7.61 -16.96
N MET A 59 -0.39 7.60 -15.99
CA MET A 59 -0.98 6.37 -15.48
C MET A 59 -2.00 5.76 -16.45
N MET A 60 -2.82 6.58 -17.09
CA MET A 60 -3.87 6.17 -18.03
C MET A 60 -3.29 5.85 -19.42
N GLY A 61 -2.31 6.61 -19.90
CA GLY A 61 -1.63 6.41 -21.18
C GLY A 61 -0.65 5.23 -21.20
N LYS A 62 -0.73 4.34 -20.20
CA LYS A 62 0.15 3.20 -20.09
C LYS A 62 -0.24 2.12 -21.10
N VAL A 63 0.50 2.05 -22.19
CA VAL A 63 0.35 1.04 -23.25
C VAL A 63 0.61 -0.36 -22.72
N GLU A 64 -0.14 -1.34 -23.22
CA GLU A 64 0.08 -2.75 -22.94
C GLU A 64 1.48 -3.19 -23.39
N GLY A 65 2.19 -3.90 -22.51
CA GLY A 65 3.55 -4.33 -22.80
C GLY A 65 4.24 -5.01 -21.63
N LYS A 66 5.25 -5.82 -21.94
CA LYS A 66 6.10 -6.48 -20.94
C LYS A 66 7.14 -5.50 -20.41
N ARG A 67 7.38 -5.52 -19.09
CA ARG A 67 8.48 -4.74 -18.50
C ARG A 67 9.81 -5.33 -18.93
N ARG A 68 10.78 -4.46 -19.25
CA ARG A 68 12.16 -4.84 -19.54
C ARG A 68 12.77 -5.62 -18.36
N VAL A 69 13.63 -6.58 -18.68
CA VAL A 69 14.43 -7.35 -17.72
C VAL A 69 15.24 -6.38 -16.84
N GLY A 70 15.39 -6.69 -15.55
CA GLY A 70 16.06 -5.84 -14.57
C GLY A 70 15.16 -4.81 -13.88
N ARG A 71 14.03 -4.40 -14.48
CA ARG A 71 13.06 -3.52 -13.80
C ARG A 71 12.22 -4.33 -12.82
N ARG A 72 11.89 -3.74 -11.66
CA ARG A 72 11.02 -4.38 -10.65
C ARG A 72 9.71 -4.86 -11.30
N LYS A 73 9.39 -6.14 -11.09
CA LYS A 73 8.18 -6.79 -11.66
C LYS A 73 6.88 -6.23 -11.08
N LYS A 74 6.88 -5.84 -9.80
CA LYS A 74 5.74 -5.20 -9.12
C LYS A 74 5.80 -3.69 -9.25
N SER A 75 4.88 -3.12 -10.01
CA SER A 75 4.62 -1.67 -10.03
C SER A 75 3.64 -1.26 -8.96
N TRP A 76 3.61 0.05 -8.66
CA TRP A 76 2.62 0.64 -7.76
C TRP A 76 1.17 0.28 -8.10
N LEU A 77 0.70 0.52 -9.33
CA LEU A 77 -0.63 0.09 -9.80
C LEU A 77 -0.85 -1.43 -9.77
N ARG A 78 0.21 -2.24 -9.77
CA ARG A 78 0.08 -3.70 -9.66
C ARG A 78 -0.12 -4.10 -8.20
N ASN A 79 0.61 -3.47 -7.28
CA ASN A 79 0.42 -3.68 -5.85
C ASN A 79 -1.01 -3.32 -5.42
N ILE A 80 -1.51 -2.15 -5.84
CA ILE A 80 -2.87 -1.71 -5.46
C ILE A 80 -3.90 -2.72 -5.95
N ARG A 81 -3.85 -3.11 -7.22
CA ARG A 81 -4.74 -4.15 -7.78
C ARG A 81 -4.68 -5.48 -7.04
N GLU A 82 -3.48 -5.93 -6.67
CA GLU A 82 -3.31 -7.16 -5.91
C GLU A 82 -3.83 -7.03 -4.47
N TRP A 83 -3.77 -5.85 -3.85
CA TRP A 83 -4.27 -5.62 -2.49
C TRP A 83 -5.79 -5.44 -2.42
N THR A 84 -6.39 -4.86 -3.46
CA THR A 84 -7.83 -4.55 -3.53
C THR A 84 -8.60 -5.60 -4.32
N ASN A 85 -7.93 -6.65 -4.82
CA ASN A 85 -8.49 -7.68 -5.69
C ASN A 85 -9.16 -7.13 -6.98
N ILE A 86 -8.71 -5.98 -7.49
CA ILE A 86 -9.26 -5.38 -8.71
C ILE A 86 -8.38 -5.79 -9.89
N VAL A 87 -8.90 -6.59 -10.81
CA VAL A 87 -8.12 -7.15 -11.92
C VAL A 87 -7.80 -6.09 -12.98
N SER A 88 -8.79 -5.29 -13.39
CA SER A 88 -8.62 -4.27 -14.42
C SER A 88 -8.14 -2.93 -13.86
N VAL A 89 -7.23 -2.27 -14.58
CA VAL A 89 -6.76 -0.91 -14.22
C VAL A 89 -7.88 0.11 -14.47
N GLU A 90 -8.69 -0.11 -15.49
CA GLU A 90 -9.79 0.78 -15.82
C GLU A 90 -10.86 0.78 -14.72
N THR A 91 -11.24 -0.40 -14.22
CA THR A 91 -12.17 -0.51 -13.09
C THR A 91 -11.59 0.17 -11.86
N LEU A 92 -10.29 0.00 -11.58
CA LEU A 92 -9.62 0.68 -10.47
C LEU A 92 -9.70 2.21 -10.59
N PHE A 93 -9.56 2.76 -11.79
CA PHE A 93 -9.67 4.20 -12.01
C PHE A 93 -11.10 4.72 -11.85
N ARG A 94 -12.11 3.97 -12.35
CA ARG A 94 -13.53 4.31 -12.12
C ARG A 94 -13.87 4.32 -10.63
N PHE A 95 -13.41 3.31 -9.89
CA PHE A 95 -13.57 3.28 -8.42
C PHE A 95 -12.83 4.42 -7.73
N GLY A 96 -11.62 4.79 -8.18
CA GLY A 96 -10.83 5.84 -7.56
C GLY A 96 -11.38 7.26 -7.73
N GLN A 97 -12.30 7.49 -8.68
CA GLN A 97 -12.99 8.77 -8.82
C GLN A 97 -14.04 8.97 -7.72
N ASP A 98 -14.62 7.90 -7.20
CA ASP A 98 -15.59 7.92 -6.11
C ASP A 98 -14.86 7.85 -4.75
N SER A 99 -14.96 8.88 -3.92
CA SER A 99 -14.24 8.93 -2.64
C SER A 99 -14.77 7.96 -1.59
N GLU A 100 -16.06 7.65 -1.61
CA GLU A 100 -16.70 6.79 -0.60
C GLU A 100 -16.37 5.34 -0.88
N LYS A 101 -16.63 4.88 -2.11
CA LYS A 101 -16.33 3.50 -2.53
C LYS A 101 -14.84 3.15 -2.45
N PHE A 102 -13.97 4.15 -2.59
CA PHE A 102 -12.53 3.94 -2.55
C PHE A 102 -11.97 3.90 -1.12
N ALA A 103 -12.71 4.44 -0.14
CA ALA A 103 -12.40 4.31 1.28
C ALA A 103 -12.86 2.95 1.85
N GLU A 104 -13.89 2.35 1.27
CA GLU A 104 -14.44 1.03 1.63
C GLU A 104 -13.59 -0.16 1.15
N LEU A 105 -12.47 0.09 0.46
CA LEU A 105 -11.62 -0.99 -0.05
C LEU A 105 -10.94 -1.75 1.08
N GLU A 106 -11.40 -2.97 1.33
CA GLU A 106 -10.72 -3.89 2.24
C GLU A 106 -9.41 -4.40 1.64
N PHE A 107 -8.36 -4.40 2.46
CA PHE A 107 -7.03 -4.87 2.08
C PHE A 107 -6.80 -6.31 2.54
N GLN A 108 -6.43 -7.21 1.62
CA GLN A 108 -5.86 -8.53 1.97
C GLN A 108 -4.41 -8.42 2.42
#